data_AF-A0A2Z5ENA0-F1
#
_entry.id   AF-A0A2Z5ENA0-F1
#
_cell.length_a   1.000
_cell.length_b   1.000
_cell.length_c   1.000
_cell.angle_alpha   90.00
_cell.angle_beta   90.00
_cell.angle_gamma   90.00
#
_symmetry.space_group_name_H-M   'P 1'
#
loop_
_entity.id
_entity.type
_entity.pdbx_description
1 polymer ?
#
loop_
_entity_poly.entity_id
_entity_poly.type
_entity_poly.pdbx_seq_one_letter_code
_entity_poly.pdbx_strand_id
1 'polypeptide(L)'
;AGIEMRHGITLASGRWFQQGRRELVVGKSVAARYPEAKAIFVYATCVTSMTGDDIEAVCLAAQEKVSLPVIPVNTPGFIGDKNIGNRLAGEVLFKYVIGTAEP
;
A
#
# COMPACT_ATOMS: atom_id res chain seq x y z
N ALA A 1 12.48 -21.44 3.05
CA ALA A 1 11.81 -22.12 1.91
C ALA A 1 10.76 -21.17 1.35
N GLY A 2 10.80 -20.88 0.06
CA GLY A 2 9.93 -19.87 -0.56
C GLY A 2 9.82 -20.04 -2.06
N ILE A 3 8.81 -19.45 -2.67
CA ILE A 3 8.59 -19.51 -4.13
C ILE A 3 9.50 -18.46 -4.78
N GLU A 4 10.29 -18.88 -5.77
CA GLU A 4 11.13 -17.97 -6.56
C GLU A 4 10.25 -17.21 -7.56
N MET A 5 10.21 -15.89 -7.41
CA MET A 5 9.38 -15.02 -8.26
C MET A 5 10.17 -14.48 -9.46
N ARG A 6 11.45 -14.18 -9.23
CA ARG A 6 12.46 -13.70 -10.19
C ARG A 6 13.84 -14.06 -9.63
N HIS A 7 14.86 -14.08 -10.49
CA HIS A 7 16.22 -14.45 -10.10
C HIS A 7 16.67 -13.69 -8.85
N GLY A 8 16.94 -14.43 -7.77
CA GLY A 8 17.40 -13.88 -6.48
C GLY A 8 16.31 -13.35 -5.55
N ILE A 9 15.02 -13.41 -5.92
CA ILE A 9 13.90 -13.01 -5.07
C ILE A 9 13.09 -14.25 -4.67
N THR A 10 13.32 -14.71 -3.44
CA THR A 10 12.63 -15.87 -2.86
C THR A 10 11.65 -15.43 -1.78
N LEU A 11 10.39 -15.82 -1.90
CA LEU A 11 9.36 -15.41 -0.95
C LEU A 11 9.30 -16.34 0.27
N ALA A 12 9.91 -15.94 1.38
CA ALA A 12 10.09 -16.82 2.54
C ALA A 12 8.87 -16.96 3.48
N SER A 13 7.85 -16.07 3.44
CA SER A 13 6.60 -16.26 4.20
C SER A 13 5.48 -15.32 3.73
N GLY A 14 4.31 -15.89 3.41
CA GLY A 14 3.09 -15.19 3.06
C GLY A 14 2.27 -16.02 2.08
N ARG A 15 1.09 -16.49 2.48
CA ARG A 15 0.14 -17.14 1.56
C ARG A 15 -0.50 -16.04 0.72
N TRP A 16 -0.42 -16.17 -0.61
CA TRP A 16 -0.69 -15.10 -1.58
C TRP A 16 -2.15 -14.97 -2.01
N PHE A 17 -3.04 -15.84 -1.52
CA PHE A 17 -4.38 -15.96 -2.07
C PHE A 17 -5.21 -16.90 -1.21
N GLN A 18 -6.39 -16.44 -0.78
CA GLN A 18 -7.47 -17.32 -0.37
C GLN A 18 -8.73 -16.81 -1.08
N GLN A 19 -9.42 -17.69 -1.82
CA GLN A 19 -10.63 -17.30 -2.53
C GLN A 19 -11.64 -16.71 -1.53
N GLY A 20 -11.97 -15.42 -1.68
CA GLY A 20 -12.83 -14.68 -0.75
C GLY A 20 -12.11 -13.83 0.32
N ARG A 21 -10.77 -13.82 0.39
CA ARG A 21 -9.97 -12.86 1.17
C ARG A 21 -8.87 -12.27 0.30
N ARG A 22 -8.94 -10.96 0.07
CA ARG A 22 -7.96 -10.27 -0.77
C ARG A 22 -6.85 -9.73 0.11
N GLU A 23 -5.70 -10.39 0.04
CA GLU A 23 -4.51 -9.98 0.80
C GLU A 23 -3.47 -9.43 -0.17
N LEU A 24 -3.37 -8.09 -0.21
CA LEU A 24 -2.31 -7.38 -0.90
C LEU A 24 -1.06 -7.42 -0.01
N VAL A 25 0.06 -7.95 -0.53
CA VAL A 25 1.35 -7.94 0.18
C VAL A 25 1.99 -6.56 0.07
N VAL A 26 1.48 -5.61 0.84
CA VAL A 26 2.13 -4.32 1.03
C VAL A 26 3.08 -4.41 2.22
N GLY A 27 4.23 -3.76 2.13
CA GLY A 27 5.12 -3.56 3.28
C GLY A 27 6.40 -4.36 3.17
N LYS A 28 6.40 -5.64 3.59
CA LYS A 28 7.65 -6.38 3.87
C LYS A 28 8.61 -6.49 2.68
N SER A 29 8.12 -6.81 1.48
CA SER A 29 8.97 -6.94 0.28
C SER A 29 9.56 -5.61 -0.17
N VAL A 30 8.74 -4.55 -0.15
CA VAL A 30 9.14 -3.19 -0.51
C VAL A 30 10.11 -2.63 0.52
N ALA A 31 9.81 -2.77 1.82
CA ALA A 31 10.68 -2.32 2.91
C ALA A 31 12.04 -3.04 2.91
N ALA A 32 12.07 -4.34 2.64
CA ALA A 32 13.33 -5.09 2.53
C ALA A 32 14.16 -4.68 1.30
N ARG A 33 13.48 -4.33 0.19
CA ARG A 33 14.14 -3.90 -1.04
C ARG A 33 14.67 -2.46 -0.97
N TYR A 34 13.99 -1.60 -0.22
CA TYR A 34 14.29 -0.18 -0.08
C TYR A 34 14.41 0.19 1.41
N PRO A 35 15.48 -0.27 2.10
CA PRO A 35 15.66 -0.07 3.54
C PRO A 35 15.77 1.41 3.95
N GLU A 36 16.13 2.29 3.03
CA GLU A 36 16.25 3.74 3.22
C GLU A 36 14.90 4.48 3.15
N ALA A 37 13.84 3.81 2.68
CA ALA A 37 12.52 4.41 2.55
C ALA A 37 11.99 4.91 3.91
N LYS A 38 11.22 6.00 3.89
CA LYS A 38 10.65 6.62 5.10
C LYS A 38 9.15 6.39 5.24
N ALA A 39 8.48 5.99 4.17
CA ALA A 39 7.07 5.65 4.13
C ALA A 39 6.77 4.82 2.87
N ILE A 40 5.62 4.15 2.85
CA ILE A 40 5.10 3.41 1.70
C ILE A 40 3.71 3.98 1.38
N PHE A 41 3.50 4.46 0.16
CA PHE A 41 2.19 4.89 -0.32
C PHE A 41 1.59 3.80 -1.20
N VAL A 42 0.34 3.42 -0.93
CA VAL A 42 -0.37 2.37 -1.67
C VAL A 42 -1.50 2.99 -2.47
N TYR A 43 -1.35 2.99 -3.78
CA TYR A 43 -2.34 3.59 -4.68
C TYR A 43 -3.39 2.58 -5.11
N ALA A 44 -4.65 2.91 -4.88
CA ALA A 44 -5.77 2.18 -5.47
C ALA A 44 -5.88 2.51 -6.96
N THR A 45 -6.19 1.50 -7.77
CA THR A 45 -6.47 1.63 -9.21
C THR A 45 -7.94 1.33 -9.48
N CYS A 46 -8.40 1.59 -10.71
CA CYS A 46 -9.79 1.33 -11.09
C CYS A 46 -10.23 -0.10 -10.75
N VAL A 47 -9.41 -1.10 -11.10
CA VAL A 47 -9.78 -2.50 -10.90
C VAL A 47 -9.82 -2.85 -9.42
N THR A 48 -8.82 -2.48 -8.63
CA THR A 48 -8.79 -2.80 -7.19
C THR A 48 -10.00 -2.19 -6.47
N SER A 49 -10.34 -0.94 -6.78
CA SER A 49 -11.50 -0.29 -6.16
C SER A 49 -12.84 -0.85 -6.65
N MET A 50 -13.00 -1.10 -7.96
CA MET A 50 -14.25 -1.66 -8.51
C MET A 50 -14.54 -3.06 -8.01
N THR A 51 -13.49 -3.83 -7.77
CA THR A 51 -13.61 -5.20 -7.34
C THR A 51 -13.83 -5.30 -5.82
N GLY A 52 -13.73 -4.18 -5.07
CA GLY A 52 -14.05 -4.09 -3.65
C GLY A 52 -12.85 -4.33 -2.72
N ASP A 53 -11.63 -4.03 -3.15
CA ASP A 53 -10.47 -4.07 -2.26
C ASP A 53 -10.56 -3.00 -1.17
N ASP A 54 -10.52 -3.43 0.09
CA ASP A 54 -10.36 -2.54 1.23
C ASP A 54 -8.88 -2.20 1.44
N ILE A 55 -8.40 -1.21 0.69
CA ILE A 55 -7.01 -0.77 0.75
C ILE A 55 -6.65 -0.16 2.11
N GLU A 56 -7.61 0.41 2.83
CA GLU A 56 -7.38 1.01 4.15
C GLU A 56 -7.09 -0.09 5.19
N ALA A 57 -7.95 -1.11 5.25
CA ALA A 57 -7.75 -2.26 6.14
C ALA A 57 -6.44 -3.00 5.83
N VAL A 58 -6.10 -3.14 4.56
CA VAL A 58 -4.82 -3.73 4.11
C VAL A 58 -3.64 -2.90 4.60
N CYS A 59 -3.65 -1.57 4.43
CA CYS A 59 -2.56 -0.71 4.86
C CYS A 59 -2.37 -0.76 6.37
N LEU A 60 -3.47 -0.75 7.13
CA LEU A 60 -3.44 -0.89 8.58
C LEU A 60 -2.80 -2.22 9.02
N ALA A 61 -3.24 -3.34 8.44
CA ALA A 61 -2.67 -4.67 8.73
C ALA A 61 -1.21 -4.81 8.26
N ALA A 62 -0.80 -4.08 7.23
CA ALA A 62 0.58 -4.03 6.77
C ALA A 62 1.47 -3.20 7.69
N GLN A 63 0.93 -2.13 8.29
CA GLN A 63 1.66 -1.27 9.21
C GLN A 63 2.12 -2.01 10.48
N GLU A 64 1.37 -3.00 10.96
CA GLU A 64 1.80 -3.87 12.07
C GLU A 64 3.02 -4.75 11.73
N LYS A 65 3.30 -4.92 10.43
CA LYS A 65 4.27 -5.87 9.89
C LYS A 65 5.57 -5.20 9.42
N VAL A 66 5.61 -3.87 9.34
CA VAL A 66 6.79 -3.08 8.94
C VAL A 66 6.94 -1.84 9.80
N SER A 67 8.18 -1.42 10.07
CA SER A 67 8.46 -0.22 10.86
C SER A 67 8.31 1.09 10.09
N LEU A 68 7.64 1.07 8.94
CA LEU A 68 7.42 2.23 8.07
C LEU A 68 5.93 2.58 8.04
N PRO A 69 5.55 3.87 8.02
CA PRO A 69 4.20 4.28 7.71
C PRO A 69 3.73 3.68 6.38
N VAL A 70 2.55 3.05 6.38
CA VAL A 70 1.90 2.51 5.18
C VAL A 70 0.62 3.29 4.94
N ILE A 71 0.62 4.12 3.92
CA ILE A 71 -0.39 5.17 3.70
C ILE A 71 -1.29 4.78 2.52
N PRO A 72 -2.59 4.57 2.74
CA PRO A 72 -3.53 4.29 1.65
C PRO A 72 -3.81 5.57 0.84
N VAL A 73 -3.76 5.45 -0.48
CA VAL A 73 -4.14 6.49 -1.44
C VAL A 73 -5.29 5.95 -2.30
N ASN A 74 -6.52 6.07 -1.80
CA ASN A 74 -7.71 5.55 -2.46
C ASN A 74 -8.25 6.53 -3.51
N THR A 75 -7.53 6.65 -4.63
CA THR A 75 -7.86 7.57 -5.71
C THR A 75 -7.92 6.85 -7.07
N PRO A 76 -8.86 5.92 -7.29
CA PRO A 76 -8.92 5.16 -8.53
C PRO A 76 -9.10 6.08 -9.75
N GLY A 77 -8.64 5.67 -10.93
CA GLY A 77 -8.72 6.55 -12.11
C GLY A 77 -10.14 6.90 -12.57
N PHE A 78 -11.17 6.12 -12.19
CA PHE A 78 -12.54 6.35 -12.66
C PHE A 78 -13.31 7.43 -11.89
N ILE A 79 -12.84 7.86 -10.71
CA ILE A 79 -13.54 8.87 -9.90
C ILE A 79 -13.40 10.30 -10.46
N GLY A 80 -12.51 10.54 -11.41
CA GLY A 80 -12.39 11.86 -12.03
C GLY A 80 -11.12 12.06 -12.84
N ASP A 81 -10.80 13.33 -13.06
CA ASP A 81 -9.62 13.75 -13.78
C ASP A 81 -8.40 13.91 -12.86
N LYS A 82 -7.30 14.41 -13.43
CA LYS A 82 -6.07 14.74 -12.69
C LYS A 82 -6.32 15.75 -11.56
N ASN A 83 -7.26 16.68 -11.71
CA ASN A 83 -7.50 17.73 -10.71
C ASN A 83 -8.11 17.14 -9.44
N ILE A 84 -9.08 16.23 -9.60
CA ILE A 84 -9.63 15.45 -8.48
C ILE A 84 -8.54 14.60 -7.83
N GLY A 85 -7.70 13.94 -8.63
CA GLY A 85 -6.55 13.19 -8.12
C GLY A 85 -5.59 14.04 -7.27
N ASN A 86 -5.23 15.23 -7.75
CA ASN A 86 -4.36 16.16 -7.01
C ASN A 86 -4.97 16.59 -5.68
N ARG A 87 -6.27 16.94 -5.68
CA ARG A 87 -7.00 17.33 -4.47
C ARG A 87 -6.95 16.20 -3.43
N LEU A 88 -7.34 14.99 -3.83
CA LEU A 88 -7.40 13.84 -2.92
C LEU A 88 -6.00 13.44 -2.41
N ALA A 89 -4.96 13.53 -3.25
CA ALA A 89 -3.59 13.33 -2.78
C ALA A 89 -3.18 14.37 -1.73
N GLY A 90 -3.57 15.63 -1.89
CA GLY A 90 -3.38 16.67 -0.88
C GLY A 90 -4.09 16.37 0.44
N GLU A 91 -5.34 15.88 0.37
CA GLU A 91 -6.10 15.46 1.55
C GLU A 91 -5.44 14.26 2.27
N VAL A 92 -4.89 13.30 1.51
CA VAL A 92 -4.12 12.17 2.07
C VAL A 92 -2.86 12.66 2.79
N LEU A 93 -2.09 13.56 2.20
CA LEU A 93 -0.90 14.12 2.85
C LEU A 93 -1.27 14.87 4.13
N PHE A 94 -2.33 15.66 4.09
CA PHE A 94 -2.82 16.37 5.26
C PHE A 94 -3.25 15.41 6.37
N LYS A 95 -3.95 14.32 6.04
CA LYS A 95 -4.46 13.34 7.00
C LYS A 95 -3.37 12.45 7.63
N TYR A 96 -2.39 12.02 6.84
CA TYR A 96 -1.48 10.94 7.25
C TYR A 96 -0.01 11.36 7.40
N VAL A 97 0.39 12.56 6.96
CA VAL A 97 1.80 12.96 6.89
C VAL A 97 2.08 14.29 7.57
N ILE A 98 1.32 15.34 7.22
CA ILE A 98 1.60 16.68 7.71
C ILE A 98 1.29 16.75 9.21
N GLY A 99 2.26 17.20 10.01
CA GLY A 99 2.10 17.38 11.46
C GLY A 99 2.29 16.11 12.29
N THR A 100 2.78 15.00 11.71
CA THR A 100 3.02 13.75 12.45
C THR A 100 4.41 13.63 13.08
N ALA A 101 5.28 14.64 12.91
CA ALA A 101 6.62 14.69 13.50
C ALA A 101 6.79 16.01 14.26
N GLU A 102 7.60 16.00 15.32
CA GLU A 102 7.95 17.22 16.07
C GLU A 102 8.83 18.15 15.23
N PRO A 103 8.72 19.49 15.41
CA PRO A 103 9.51 20.50 14.68
C PRO A 103 11.02 20.42 14.90
#